data_AF-D6PKF2-F1
#
_entry.id   AF-D6PKF2-F1
#
_cell.length_a   1.000
_cell.length_b   1.000
_cell.length_c   1.000
_cell.angle_alpha   90.00
_cell.angle_beta   90.00
_cell.angle_gamma   90.00
#
_symmetry.space_group_name_H-M   'P 1'
#
loop_
_entity.id
_entity.type
_entity.pdbx_description
1 polymer ?
#
loop_
_entity_poly.entity_id
_entity_poly.type
_entity_poly.pdbx_seq_one_letter_code
_entity_poly.pdbx_strand_id
1 'polypeptide(L)' 'MGWADWMVINQSLEEELEVERSVREVNNCTDEEALKMLCSALVRQSWHQQKLLAQACTRIGELDAKLACWD' A
#
# COMPACT_ATOMS: atom_id res chain seq x y z
N MET A 1 12.86 18.42 -2.06
CA MET A 1 13.00 16.96 -2.28
C MET A 1 11.99 16.55 -3.36
N GLY A 2 12.22 16.89 -4.64
CA GLY A 2 11.16 16.85 -5.66
C GLY A 2 11.04 15.56 -6.50
N TRP A 3 11.88 14.55 -6.29
CA TRP A 3 11.90 13.35 -7.14
C TRP A 3 10.84 12.31 -6.76
N ALA A 4 10.23 12.41 -5.58
CA ALA A 4 9.23 11.47 -5.08
C ALA A 4 7.83 12.10 -4.88
N ASP A 5 7.62 13.31 -5.40
CA ASP A 5 6.34 14.04 -5.26
C ASP A 5 5.16 13.31 -5.93
N TRP A 6 5.45 12.39 -6.86
CA TRP A 6 4.47 11.50 -7.48
C TRP A 6 4.05 10.31 -6.60
N MET A 7 4.80 10.01 -5.54
CA MET A 7 4.55 8.89 -4.63
C MET A 7 3.90 9.36 -3.32
N VAL A 8 2.96 10.29 -3.44
CA VAL A 8 2.18 10.83 -2.32
C VAL A 8 0.78 10.24 -2.38
N ILE A 9 0.34 9.64 -1.27
CA ILE A 9 -1.03 9.16 -1.13
C ILE A 9 -1.91 10.38 -0.87
N ASN A 10 -2.70 10.77 -1.87
CA ASN A 10 -3.73 11.79 -1.73
C ASN A 10 -5.08 11.09 -1.70
N GLN A 11 -5.79 11.20 -0.59
CA GLN A 11 -7.13 10.63 -0.41
C GLN A 11 -8.17 11.74 -0.58
N SER A 12 -9.29 11.40 -1.20
CA SER A 12 -10.51 12.18 -1.14
C SER A 12 -11.19 11.99 0.22
N LEU A 13 -12.06 12.94 0.60
CA LEU A 13 -12.86 12.82 1.81
C LEU A 13 -13.71 11.55 1.82
N GLU A 14 -14.20 11.11 0.66
CA GLU A 14 -14.99 9.87 0.54
C GLU A 14 -14.13 8.65 0.90
N GLU A 15 -12.93 8.54 0.35
CA GLU A 15 -11.98 7.46 0.66
C GLU A 15 -11.59 7.46 2.15
N GLU A 16 -11.35 8.64 2.75
CA GLU A 16 -11.06 8.75 4.18
C GLU A 16 -12.22 8.21 5.05
N LEU A 17 -13.46 8.54 4.69
CA LEU A 17 -14.65 8.08 5.39
C LEU A 17 -14.88 6.57 5.23
N GLU A 18 -14.60 6.02 4.04
CA GLU A 18 -14.66 4.58 3.79
C GLU A 18 -13.63 3.81 4.62
N VAL A 19 -12.40 4.34 4.73
CA VAL A 19 -11.36 3.77 5.59
C VAL A 19 -11.80 3.80 7.04
N GLU A 20 -12.27 4.95 7.53
CA GLU A 20 -12.71 5.10 8.92
C GLU A 20 -13.88 4.17 9.26
N ARG A 21 -14.84 4.00 8.32
CA ARG A 21 -15.92 3.02 8.46
C ARG A 21 -15.36 1.60 8.63
N SER A 22 -14.43 1.20 7.78
CA SER A 22 -13.80 -0.13 7.82
C SER A 22 -13.05 -0.35 9.14
N VAL A 23 -12.33 0.65 9.63
CA VAL A 23 -11.63 0.61 10.93
C VAL A 23 -12.63 0.41 12.08
N ARG A 24 -13.76 1.11 12.07
CA ARG A 24 -14.81 0.94 13.08
C ARG A 24 -15.44 -0.44 13.05
N GLU A 25 -15.65 -1.02 11.88
CA GLU A 25 -16.18 -2.39 11.75
C GLU A 25 -15.22 -3.41 12.38
N VAL A 26 -13.91 -3.26 12.14
CA VAL A 26 -12.89 -4.12 12.78
C VAL A 26 -12.85 -3.93 14.30
N ASN A 27 -12.84 -2.68 14.78
CA ASN A 27 -12.75 -2.38 16.21
C ASN A 27 -13.98 -2.85 17.01
N ASN A 28 -15.15 -2.87 16.38
CA ASN A 28 -16.39 -3.33 17.00
C ASN A 28 -16.65 -4.83 16.80
N CYS A 29 -15.75 -5.56 16.14
CA CYS A 29 -15.89 -6.99 15.94
C CYS A 29 -15.67 -7.73 17.26
N THR A 30 -16.66 -8.52 17.69
CA THR A 30 -16.59 -9.33 18.91
C THR A 30 -16.16 -10.78 18.65
N ASP A 31 -15.98 -11.15 17.38
CA ASP A 31 -15.55 -12.50 16.97
C ASP A 31 -14.02 -12.55 16.86
N GLU A 32 -13.40 -13.17 17.87
CA GLU A 32 -11.95 -13.33 17.95
C GLU A 32 -11.38 -14.17 16.81
N GLU A 33 -12.09 -15.19 16.34
CA GLU A 33 -11.62 -16.05 15.25
C GLU A 33 -11.62 -15.30 13.92
N ALA A 34 -12.70 -14.55 13.66
CA ALA A 34 -12.77 -13.66 12.50
C ALA A 34 -11.63 -12.62 12.51
N LEU A 35 -11.33 -12.02 13.66
CA LEU A 35 -10.21 -11.09 13.80
C LEU A 35 -8.85 -11.74 13.56
N LYS A 36 -8.60 -12.95 14.08
CA LYS A 36 -7.35 -13.69 13.83
C LYS A 36 -7.15 -14.02 12.35
N MET A 37 -8.22 -14.41 11.67
CA MET A 37 -8.18 -14.67 10.23
C MET A 37 -7.88 -13.40 9.44
N LEU A 38 -8.56 -12.29 9.76
CA LEU A 38 -8.32 -10.99 9.14
C LEU A 38 -6.88 -10.52 9.34
N CYS A 39 -6.36 -10.54 10.58
CA CYS A 39 -4.98 -10.16 10.87
C CYS A 39 -3.97 -11.01 10.11
N SER A 40 -4.18 -12.33 10.04
CA SER A 40 -3.31 -13.23 9.29
C SER A 40 -3.31 -12.92 7.78
N ALA A 41 -4.48 -12.59 7.23
CA ALA A 41 -4.61 -12.18 5.83
C ALA A 41 -3.90 -10.84 5.58
N LEU A 42 -4.10 -9.84 6.45
CA LEU A 42 -3.48 -8.52 6.34
C LEU A 42 -1.95 -8.60 6.44
N VAL A 43 -1.39 -9.45 7.31
CA VAL A 43 0.07 -9.66 7.40
C VAL A 43 0.62 -10.19 6.08
N ARG A 44 -0.03 -11.20 5.48
CA ARG A 44 0.40 -11.76 4.19
C ARG A 44 0.26 -10.74 3.05
N GLN A 45 -0.87 -10.03 3.01
CA GLN A 45 -1.14 -9.01 2.01
C GLN A 45 -0.11 -7.87 2.08
N SER A 46 0.16 -7.36 3.28
CA SER A 46 1.14 -6.29 3.52
C SER A 46 2.53 -6.72 3.05
N TRP A 47 2.98 -7.93 3.42
CA TRP A 47 4.27 -8.45 2.94
C TRP A 47 4.34 -8.53 1.42
N HIS A 48 3.28 -9.03 0.78
CA HIS A 48 3.24 -9.15 -0.68
C HIS A 48 3.24 -7.79 -1.37
N GLN A 49 2.44 -6.83 -0.89
CA GLN A 49 2.38 -5.47 -1.42
C GLN A 49 3.73 -4.75 -1.28
N GLN A 50 4.40 -4.87 -0.14
CA GLN A 50 5.75 -4.31 0.06
C GLN A 50 6.76 -4.88 -0.93
N LYS A 51 6.73 -6.21 -1.15
CA LYS A 51 7.60 -6.86 -2.15
C LYS A 51 7.31 -6.38 -3.57
N LEU A 52 6.04 -6.28 -3.93
CA LEU A 52 5.62 -5.82 -5.25
C LEU A 52 6.07 -4.38 -5.51
N LEU A 53 5.86 -3.47 -4.55
CA LEU A 53 6.30 -2.08 -4.66
C LEU A 53 7.82 -1.97 -4.78
N ALA A 54 8.58 -2.73 -3.98
CA ALA A 54 10.03 -2.73 -4.08
C ALA A 54 10.52 -3.22 -5.46
N GLN A 55 9.88 -4.24 -6.02
CA GLN A 55 10.19 -4.74 -7.36
C GLN A 55 9.83 -3.71 -8.44
N ALA A 56 8.66 -3.07 -8.34
CA ALA A 56 8.24 -2.02 -9.26
C ALA A 56 9.20 -0.82 -9.25
N CYS A 57 9.56 -0.31 -8.07
CA CYS A 57 10.52 0.79 -7.94
C CYS A 57 11.90 0.43 -8.51
N THR A 58 12.38 -0.80 -8.25
CA THR A 58 13.63 -1.29 -8.85
C THR A 58 13.54 -1.26 -10.38
N ARG A 59 12.43 -1.75 -10.94
CA ARG A 59 12.22 -1.80 -12.39
C ARG A 59 12.13 -0.40 -13.02
N ILE A 60 11.46 0.54 -12.36
CA ILE A 60 11.41 1.95 -12.81
C ILE A 60 12.83 2.51 -12.84
N GLY A 61 13.61 2.33 -11.77
CA GLY A 61 14.99 2.80 -11.72
C GLY A 61 15.89 2.20 -12.81
N GLU A 62 15.73 0.90 -13.13
CA GLU A 62 16.44 0.28 -14.25
C GLU A 62 16.08 0.89 -15.61
N LEU A 63 14.82 1.26 -15.82
CA LEU A 63 14.35 1.88 -17.05
C LEU A 63 14.86 3.32 -17.17
N ASP A 64 14.80 4.09 -16.09
CA ASP A 64 15.32 5.46 -16.03
C ASP A 64 16.83 5.50 -16.30
N ALA A 65 17.59 4.56 -15.70
CA ALA A 65 19.02 4.44 -15.95
C ALA A 65 19.34 4.10 -17.42
N LYS A 66 18.54 3.24 -18.06
CA LYS A 66 18.71 2.92 -19.48
C LYS A 66 18.42 4.12 -20.38
N LEU A 67 17.36 4.87 -20.08
CA LEU A 67 17.02 6.09 -20.81
C LEU A 67 18.13 7.14 -20.69
N ALA A 68 18.70 7.31 -19.49
CA ALA A 68 19.80 8.25 -19.26
C ALA A 68 21.11 7.87 -19.98
N CYS A 69 21.32 6.58 -20.27
CA CYS A 69 22.49 6.09 -21.01
C CYS A 69 22.28 6.02 -22.53
N TRP A 70 21.12 6.45 -23.05
CA TRP A 70 20.81 6.49 -24.48
C TRP A 70 21.07 7.87 -25.12
N ASP A 71 21.53 8.84 -24.32
CA ASP A 71 22.20 10.08 -24.76
C ASP A 71 23.72 9.87 -24.89
#